data_AF-A0AAP2PA96-F1
#
_entry.id   AF-A0AAP2PA96-F1
#
_cell.length_a   1.000
_cell.length_b   1.000
_cell.length_c   1.000
_cell.angle_alpha   90.00
_cell.angle_beta   90.00
_cell.angle_gamma   90.00
#
_symmetry.space_group_name_H-M   'P 1'
#
loop_
_entity.id
_entity.type
_entity.pdbx_description
1 polymer ?
#
loop_
_entity_poly.entity_id
_entity_poly.type
_entity_poly.pdbx_seq_one_letter_code
_entity_poly.pdbx_strand_id
1 'polypeptide(L)'
;MSRFAPRLPARLAPLWAARSGREKGLLVLALVGVLAYAGHAALSSLPAGSEPFAAAKPGPNLLRLPPITPVDAATWRSAAVEQGLALTRIEVTARGITTHGEAPSPEAFSDFARWAAQHGWWAVAWQLERREGQSLALAAHWRSQLERPASEPASGAESNSGPVAESAPLDTTATATESR
;
A
#
# COMPACT_ATOMS: atom_id res chain seq x y z
N MET A 1 -24.12 -12.68 34.51
CA MET A 1 -23.20 -11.53 34.51
C MET A 1 -21.98 -11.88 35.35
N SER A 2 -20.91 -12.39 34.71
CA SER A 2 -19.72 -12.89 35.40
C SER A 2 -18.86 -11.74 35.93
N ARG A 3 -18.65 -11.70 37.24
CA ARG A 3 -17.68 -10.82 37.89
C ARG A 3 -16.27 -11.39 37.65
N PHE A 4 -15.45 -10.68 36.90
CA PHE A 4 -14.01 -10.90 36.87
C PHE A 4 -13.44 -10.53 38.24
N ALA A 5 -13.24 -11.51 39.11
CA ALA A 5 -12.49 -11.33 40.35
C ALA A 5 -11.01 -11.58 40.05
N PRO A 6 -10.14 -10.56 40.02
CA PRO A 6 -8.72 -10.76 39.84
C PRO A 6 -8.19 -11.57 41.04
N ARG A 7 -7.69 -12.78 40.79
CA ARG A 7 -7.04 -13.60 41.80
C ARG A 7 -5.64 -13.04 42.04
N LEU A 8 -5.51 -12.23 43.08
CA LEU A 8 -4.22 -11.77 43.57
C LEU A 8 -3.39 -12.98 44.06
N PRO A 9 -2.08 -13.03 43.76
CA PRO A 9 -1.22 -14.10 44.26
C PRO A 9 -1.21 -14.11 45.80
N ALA A 10 -1.10 -15.31 46.39
CA ALA A 10 -1.32 -15.56 47.83
C ALA A 10 -0.49 -14.68 48.77
N ARG A 11 0.64 -14.14 48.32
CA ARG A 11 1.51 -13.25 49.12
C ARG A 11 1.06 -11.78 49.13
N LEU A 12 0.26 -11.34 48.16
CA LEU A 12 -0.24 -9.96 48.06
C LEU A 12 -1.65 -9.77 48.63
N ALA A 13 -2.42 -10.87 48.75
CA ALA A 13 -3.77 -10.86 49.31
C ALA A 13 -3.88 -10.22 50.72
N PRO A 14 -3.01 -10.53 51.71
CA PRO A 14 -3.13 -9.93 53.05
C PRO A 14 -2.79 -8.44 53.06
N LEU A 15 -1.79 -8.01 52.27
CA LEU A 15 -1.40 -6.61 52.15
C LEU A 15 -2.45 -5.76 51.40
N TRP A 16 -3.18 -6.38 50.49
CA TRP A 16 -4.30 -5.74 49.80
C TRP A 16 -5.53 -5.60 50.69
N ALA A 17 -5.84 -6.62 51.50
CA ALA A 17 -6.96 -6.57 52.44
C ALA A 17 -6.81 -5.45 53.47
N ALA A 18 -5.59 -5.22 53.97
CA ALA A 18 -5.26 -4.21 54.98
C ALA A 18 -5.31 -2.74 54.52
N ARG A 19 -5.39 -2.47 53.20
CA ARG A 19 -5.39 -1.09 52.67
C ARG A 19 -6.78 -0.45 52.68
N SER A 20 -6.81 0.87 52.91
CA SER A 20 -8.03 1.68 52.86
C SER A 20 -8.60 1.75 51.43
N GLY A 21 -9.91 2.00 51.30
CA GLY A 21 -10.58 2.08 49.99
C GLY A 21 -9.98 3.16 49.07
N ARG A 22 -9.50 4.26 49.65
CA ARG A 22 -8.85 5.37 48.92
C ARG A 22 -7.48 4.97 48.37
N GLU A 23 -6.68 4.24 49.14
CA GLU A 23 -5.39 3.72 48.68
C GLU A 23 -5.56 2.67 47.59
N LYS A 24 -6.57 1.79 47.70
CA LYS A 24 -6.92 0.84 46.64
C LYS A 24 -7.27 1.56 45.34
N GLY A 25 -8.07 2.64 45.42
CA GLY A 25 -8.40 3.48 44.27
C GLY A 25 -7.17 4.11 43.61
N LEU A 26 -6.26 4.68 44.39
CA LEU A 26 -5.01 5.27 43.88
C LEU A 26 -4.10 4.23 43.21
N LEU A 27 -4.03 3.01 43.77
CA LEU A 27 -3.22 1.94 43.17
C LEU A 27 -3.79 1.43 41.86
N VAL A 28 -5.12 1.30 41.77
CA VAL A 28 -5.79 0.94 40.52
C VAL A 28 -5.54 2.03 39.47
N LEU A 29 -5.63 3.30 39.85
CA LEU A 29 -5.42 4.42 38.94
C LEU A 29 -3.96 4.51 38.46
N ALA A 30 -3.00 4.29 39.37
CA ALA A 30 -1.59 4.17 39.04
C ALA A 30 -1.31 2.97 38.12
N LEU A 31 -1.94 1.81 38.38
CA LEU A 31 -1.81 0.62 37.54
C LEU A 31 -2.34 0.87 36.13
N VAL A 32 -3.50 1.52 36.00
CA VAL A 32 -4.06 1.90 34.70
C VAL A 32 -3.14 2.87 33.97
N GLY A 33 -2.57 3.86 34.67
CA GLY A 33 -1.58 4.78 34.09
C GLY A 33 -0.32 4.08 33.60
N VAL A 34 0.22 3.14 34.38
CA VAL A 34 1.38 2.32 33.98
C VAL A 34 1.03 1.42 32.79
N LEU A 35 -0.16 0.81 32.76
CA LEU A 35 -0.60 -0.01 31.63
C LEU A 35 -0.78 0.83 30.35
N ALA A 36 -1.38 2.01 30.47
CA ALA A 36 -1.55 2.94 29.34
C ALA A 36 -0.21 3.44 28.83
N TYR A 37 0.72 3.79 29.72
CA TYR A 37 2.06 4.22 29.35
C TYR A 37 2.88 3.07 28.78
N ALA A 38 2.83 1.87 29.36
CA ALA A 38 3.52 0.69 28.84
C ALA A 38 2.93 0.25 27.49
N GLY A 39 1.61 0.36 27.30
CA GLY A 39 0.96 0.15 26.02
C GLY A 39 1.41 1.18 24.99
N HIS A 40 1.41 2.46 25.35
CA HIS A 40 1.92 3.53 24.48
C HIS A 40 3.41 3.35 24.15
N ALA A 41 4.22 3.00 25.14
CA ALA A 41 5.63 2.70 24.99
C ALA A 41 5.86 1.47 24.13
N ALA A 42 5.08 0.39 24.29
CA ALA A 42 5.16 -0.78 23.44
C ALA A 42 4.74 -0.47 22.00
N LEU A 43 3.73 0.40 21.80
CA LEU A 43 3.31 0.88 20.49
C LEU A 43 4.35 1.81 19.84
N SER A 44 5.09 2.59 20.63
CA SER A 44 6.14 3.50 20.14
C SER A 44 7.53 2.86 20.09
N SER A 45 7.75 1.76 20.81
CA SER A 45 8.97 0.96 20.82
C SER A 45 8.85 -0.32 19.99
N LEU A 46 7.68 -0.60 19.40
CA LEU A 46 7.65 -1.36 18.15
C LEU A 46 8.70 -0.69 17.28
N PRO A 47 9.73 -1.41 16.79
CA PRO A 47 10.60 -0.81 15.79
C PRO A 47 9.64 -0.27 14.75
N ALA A 48 9.72 1.04 14.48
CA ALA A 48 9.03 1.60 13.34
C ALA A 48 9.42 0.68 12.19
N GLY A 49 8.49 -0.18 11.76
CA GLY A 49 8.68 -1.19 10.72
C GLY A 49 8.73 -0.50 9.37
N SER A 50 9.54 0.54 9.32
CA SER A 50 9.68 1.55 8.32
C SER A 50 10.80 2.47 8.82
N GLU A 51 12.05 2.13 8.52
CA GLU A 51 12.72 3.15 7.71
C GLU A 51 11.75 3.40 6.55
N PRO A 52 11.16 4.59 6.41
CA PRO A 52 10.33 4.88 5.25
C PRO A 52 11.27 4.70 4.07
N PHE A 53 11.22 3.55 3.39
CA PHE A 53 12.07 3.12 2.27
C PHE A 53 13.11 4.19 2.02
N ALA A 54 14.20 4.23 2.80
CA ALA A 54 15.04 5.43 2.91
C ALA A 54 15.34 5.86 1.49
N ALA A 55 14.67 6.94 1.00
CA ALA A 55 14.32 7.08 -0.41
C ALA A 55 15.60 6.90 -1.21
N ALA A 56 15.81 5.67 -1.69
CA ALA A 56 17.12 5.28 -2.16
C ALA A 56 17.30 6.18 -3.35
N LYS A 57 18.26 7.12 -3.25
CA LYS A 57 18.46 8.16 -4.27
C LYS A 57 18.39 7.43 -5.60
N PRO A 58 17.37 7.70 -6.42
CA PRO A 58 17.09 6.83 -7.54
C PRO A 58 18.38 6.68 -8.31
N GLY A 59 18.92 5.47 -8.40
CA GLY A 59 20.10 5.25 -9.23
C GLY A 59 19.79 5.85 -10.60
N PRO A 60 20.76 6.42 -11.33
CA PRO A 60 20.51 7.13 -12.59
C PRO A 60 19.74 6.29 -13.65
N ASN A 61 19.59 4.97 -13.42
CA ASN A 61 18.77 4.06 -14.19
C ASN A 61 17.25 4.09 -13.91
N LEU A 62 16.77 4.71 -12.83
CA LEU A 62 15.33 4.83 -12.56
C LEU A 62 14.63 5.92 -13.39
N LEU A 63 15.39 6.65 -14.23
CA LEU A 63 14.83 7.55 -15.25
C LEU A 63 14.08 6.80 -16.36
N ARG A 64 14.30 5.48 -16.50
CA ARG A 64 13.54 4.63 -17.42
C ARG A 64 12.98 3.43 -16.67
N LEU A 65 11.66 3.42 -16.50
CA LEU A 65 10.94 2.22 -16.11
C LEU A 65 11.21 1.12 -17.17
N PRO A 66 11.43 -0.14 -16.75
CA PRO A 66 11.58 -1.24 -17.69
C PRO A 66 10.36 -1.31 -18.61
N PRO A 67 10.54 -1.66 -19.89
CA PRO A 67 9.44 -1.79 -20.82
C PRO A 67 8.43 -2.81 -20.29
N ILE A 68 7.15 -2.47 -20.37
CA ILE A 68 6.07 -3.35 -19.95
C ILE A 68 6.07 -4.55 -20.90
N THR A 69 6.44 -5.71 -20.37
CA THR A 69 6.36 -6.96 -21.11
C THR A 69 4.97 -7.56 -20.85
N PRO A 70 4.16 -7.84 -21.88
CA PRO A 70 2.93 -8.59 -21.68
C PRO A 70 3.31 -10.01 -21.27
N VAL A 71 3.06 -10.35 -20.01
CA VAL A 71 3.37 -11.65 -19.44
C VAL A 71 2.06 -12.43 -19.28
N ASP A 72 2.00 -13.65 -19.83
CA ASP A 72 0.84 -14.51 -19.74
C ASP A 72 0.76 -15.23 -18.38
N ALA A 73 -0.41 -15.82 -18.08
CA ALA A 73 -0.61 -16.50 -16.80
C ALA A 73 0.35 -17.70 -16.59
N ALA A 74 0.82 -18.33 -17.66
CA ALA A 74 1.76 -19.45 -17.60
C ALA A 74 3.14 -18.99 -17.11
N THR A 75 3.63 -17.87 -17.65
CA THR A 75 4.92 -17.28 -17.26
C THR A 75 4.88 -16.72 -15.83
N TRP A 76 3.75 -16.15 -15.41
CA TRP A 76 3.54 -15.77 -14.01
C TRP A 76 3.61 -16.97 -13.06
N ARG A 77 3.02 -18.10 -13.47
CA ARG A 77 3.05 -19.33 -12.67
C ARG A 77 4.44 -19.94 -12.61
N SER A 78 5.16 -20.00 -13.74
CA SER A 78 6.52 -20.55 -13.76
C SER A 78 7.47 -19.73 -12.89
N ALA A 79 7.42 -18.40 -13.01
CA ALA A 79 8.22 -17.52 -12.18
C ALA A 79 7.88 -17.66 -10.69
N ALA A 80 6.61 -17.80 -10.35
CA ALA A 80 6.21 -18.02 -8.96
C ALA A 80 6.83 -19.30 -8.39
N VAL A 81 6.79 -20.41 -9.14
CA VAL A 81 7.39 -21.68 -8.73
C VAL A 81 8.92 -21.55 -8.59
N GLU A 82 9.58 -20.87 -9.52
CA GLU A 82 11.03 -20.61 -9.45
C GLU A 82 11.43 -19.80 -8.21
N GLN A 83 10.58 -18.86 -7.77
CA GLN A 83 10.79 -18.08 -6.55
C GLN A 83 10.23 -18.78 -5.28
N GLY A 84 9.75 -20.01 -5.40
CA GLY A 84 9.27 -20.81 -4.27
C GLY A 84 7.85 -20.50 -3.81
N LEU A 85 7.05 -19.77 -4.59
CA LEU A 85 5.63 -19.52 -4.32
C LEU A 85 4.74 -20.61 -4.93
N ALA A 86 3.74 -21.03 -4.17
CA ALA A 86 2.68 -21.91 -4.64
C ALA A 86 1.42 -21.09 -4.98
N LEU A 87 1.33 -20.57 -6.20
CA LEU A 87 0.14 -19.84 -6.65
C LEU A 87 -1.02 -20.79 -6.98
N THR A 88 -2.15 -20.60 -6.30
CA THR A 88 -3.38 -21.36 -6.51
C THR A 88 -4.28 -20.73 -7.55
N ARG A 89 -4.27 -19.40 -7.68
CA ARG A 89 -5.11 -18.67 -8.65
C ARG A 89 -4.33 -17.51 -9.25
N ILE A 90 -4.43 -17.36 -10.57
CA ILE A 90 -3.88 -16.23 -11.32
C ILE A 90 -4.99 -15.74 -12.24
N GLU A 91 -5.37 -14.48 -12.07
CA GLU A 91 -6.39 -13.82 -12.89
C GLU A 91 -5.74 -12.70 -13.67
N VAL A 92 -5.80 -12.79 -14.99
CA VAL A 92 -5.32 -11.73 -15.88
C VAL A 92 -6.53 -10.96 -16.39
N THR A 93 -6.58 -9.66 -16.11
CA THR A 93 -7.65 -8.77 -16.55
C THR A 93 -7.05 -7.58 -17.31
N ALA A 94 -7.89 -6.81 -18.00
CA ALA A 94 -7.46 -5.58 -18.65
C ALA A 94 -6.90 -4.53 -17.67
N ARG A 95 -7.25 -4.61 -16.37
CA ARG A 95 -6.83 -3.65 -15.34
C ARG A 95 -5.53 -4.03 -14.63
N GLY A 96 -5.11 -5.29 -14.77
CA GLY A 96 -3.97 -5.83 -14.04
C GLY A 96 -4.09 -7.33 -13.81
N ILE A 97 -3.21 -7.84 -12.98
CA ILE A 97 -3.11 -9.27 -12.65
C ILE A 97 -3.36 -9.43 -11.16
N THR A 98 -4.13 -10.45 -10.77
CA THR A 98 -4.33 -10.81 -9.37
C THR A 98 -3.83 -12.22 -9.14
N THR A 99 -2.97 -12.39 -8.13
CA THR A 99 -2.38 -13.67 -7.76
C THR A 99 -2.78 -14.05 -6.34
N HIS A 100 -3.21 -15.28 -6.14
CA HIS A 100 -3.45 -15.88 -4.82
C HIS A 100 -2.63 -17.16 -4.68
N GLY A 101 -2.16 -17.43 -3.47
CA GLY A 101 -1.37 -18.62 -3.20
C GLY A 101 -0.79 -18.67 -1.81
N GLU A 102 0.30 -19.41 -1.70
CA GLU A 102 1.08 -19.52 -0.48
C GLU A 102 2.56 -19.20 -0.76
N ALA A 103 3.20 -18.53 0.20
CA ALA A 103 4.62 -18.27 0.21
C ALA A 103 5.24 -18.94 1.46
N PRO A 104 6.39 -19.60 1.33
CA PRO A 104 7.09 -20.22 2.46
C PRO A 104 7.70 -19.17 3.39
N SER A 105 7.98 -17.98 2.87
CA SER A 105 8.52 -16.86 3.64
C SER A 105 8.21 -15.51 2.98
N PRO A 106 8.34 -14.38 3.72
CA PRO A 106 8.18 -13.04 3.14
C PRO A 106 9.21 -12.71 2.06
N GLU A 107 10.40 -13.31 2.12
CA GLU A 107 11.50 -13.10 1.18
C GLU A 107 11.15 -13.67 -0.20
N ALA A 108 10.53 -14.85 -0.26
CA ALA A 108 10.04 -15.45 -1.51
C ALA A 108 9.10 -14.49 -2.25
N PHE A 109 8.15 -13.86 -1.55
CA PHE A 109 7.28 -12.84 -2.14
C PHE A 109 8.08 -11.62 -2.64
N SER A 110 9.10 -11.19 -1.92
CA SER A 110 9.95 -10.06 -2.31
C SER A 110 10.75 -10.35 -3.59
N ASP A 111 11.25 -11.58 -3.72
CA ASP A 111 11.98 -12.03 -4.91
C ASP A 111 11.07 -12.14 -6.13
N PHE A 112 9.85 -12.65 -5.93
CA PHE A 112 8.82 -12.64 -6.96
C PHE A 112 8.39 -11.23 -7.38
N ALA A 113 8.22 -10.32 -6.42
CA ALA A 113 7.92 -8.92 -6.71
C ALA A 113 9.07 -8.24 -7.48
N ARG A 114 10.33 -8.61 -7.20
CA ARG A 114 11.48 -8.12 -7.96
C ARG A 114 11.46 -8.64 -9.40
N TRP A 115 11.20 -9.93 -9.60
CA TRP A 115 11.01 -10.48 -10.94
C TRP A 115 9.90 -9.76 -11.70
N ALA A 116 8.75 -9.54 -11.07
CA ALA A 116 7.63 -8.82 -11.68
C ALA A 116 8.03 -7.38 -12.08
N ALA A 117 8.75 -6.68 -11.20
CA ALA A 117 9.24 -5.32 -11.46
C ALA A 117 10.22 -5.26 -12.65
N GLN A 118 11.07 -6.27 -12.83
CA GLN A 118 11.95 -6.39 -14.01
C GLN A 118 11.16 -6.50 -15.32
N HIS A 119 9.94 -7.02 -15.27
CA HIS A 119 9.02 -7.15 -16.40
C HIS A 119 8.04 -5.98 -16.52
N GLY A 120 8.22 -4.93 -15.70
CA GLY A 120 7.39 -3.72 -15.71
C GLY A 120 6.09 -3.85 -14.92
N TRP A 121 5.96 -4.83 -14.01
CA TRP A 121 4.78 -5.05 -13.18
C TRP A 121 5.04 -4.73 -11.72
N TRP A 122 4.11 -4.00 -11.10
CA TRP A 122 4.25 -3.49 -9.73
C TRP A 122 3.11 -3.99 -8.86
N ALA A 123 3.42 -4.48 -7.66
CA ALA A 123 2.41 -4.83 -6.66
C ALA A 123 1.82 -3.55 -6.06
N VAL A 124 0.60 -3.19 -6.45
CA VAL A 124 -0.09 -1.97 -5.97
C VAL A 124 -0.92 -2.24 -4.72
N ALA A 125 -1.29 -3.50 -4.48
CA ALA A 125 -1.93 -3.96 -3.26
C ALA A 125 -1.49 -5.39 -3.00
N TRP A 126 -1.19 -5.72 -1.75
CA TRP A 126 -0.82 -7.07 -1.36
C TRP A 126 -1.15 -7.33 0.11
N GLN A 127 -1.35 -8.59 0.44
CA GLN A 127 -1.61 -9.08 1.79
C GLN A 127 -0.87 -10.40 1.99
N LEU A 128 -0.14 -10.49 3.10
CA LEU A 128 0.43 -11.74 3.60
C LEU A 128 -0.18 -12.05 4.96
N GLU A 129 -0.73 -13.25 5.12
CA GLU A 129 -1.34 -13.73 6.37
C GLU A 129 -0.70 -15.05 6.79
N ARG A 130 -0.30 -15.17 8.06
CA ARG A 130 0.28 -16.41 8.57
C ARG A 130 -0.82 -17.46 8.78
N ARG A 131 -0.72 -18.60 8.09
CA ARG A 131 -1.57 -19.77 8.34
C ARG A 131 -0.92 -20.71 9.36
N GLU A 132 -1.75 -21.56 9.98
CA GLU A 132 -1.27 -22.66 10.81
C GLU A 132 -0.36 -23.57 9.96
N GLY A 133 0.87 -23.82 10.42
CA GLY A 133 1.86 -24.62 9.67
C GLY A 133 3.01 -23.84 9.04
N GLN A 134 3.27 -22.59 9.45
CA GLN A 134 4.38 -21.74 9.01
C GLN A 134 4.31 -21.22 7.57
N SER A 135 3.31 -21.59 6.77
CA SER A 135 3.08 -20.98 5.45
C SER A 135 2.38 -19.62 5.57
N LEU A 136 2.63 -18.75 4.59
CA LEU A 136 1.99 -17.44 4.47
C LEU A 136 1.01 -17.49 3.31
N ALA A 137 -0.28 -17.27 3.58
CA ALA A 137 -1.25 -17.03 2.54
C ALA A 137 -0.96 -15.67 1.87
N LEU A 138 -0.92 -15.66 0.54
CA LEU A 138 -0.61 -14.50 -0.28
C LEU A 138 -1.81 -14.13 -1.14
N ALA A 139 -2.12 -12.84 -1.17
CA ALA A 139 -2.94 -12.21 -2.20
C ALA A 139 -2.23 -10.94 -2.69
N ALA A 140 -2.06 -10.78 -4.00
CA ALA A 140 -1.41 -9.59 -4.57
C ALA A 140 -2.09 -9.15 -5.87
N HIS A 141 -2.18 -7.84 -6.05
CA HIS A 141 -2.68 -7.18 -7.24
C HIS A 141 -1.55 -6.39 -7.91
N TRP A 142 -1.36 -6.66 -9.21
CA TRP A 142 -0.23 -6.21 -9.99
C TRP A 142 -0.70 -5.32 -11.15
N ARG A 143 0.00 -4.21 -11.37
CA ARG A 143 -0.29 -3.27 -12.47
C ARG A 143 0.99 -2.87 -13.21
N SER A 144 0.87 -2.71 -14.51
CA SER A 144 1.99 -2.33 -15.38
C SER A 144 2.16 -0.81 -15.53
N GLN A 145 1.09 -0.06 -15.31
CA GLN A 145 1.10 1.40 -15.22
C GLN A 145 0.68 1.77 -13.81
N LEU A 146 1.55 2.43 -13.04
CA LEU A 146 1.10 3.16 -11.86
C LEU A 146 0.15 4.24 -12.39
N GLU A 147 -1.13 4.15 -12.02
CA GLU A 147 -2.07 5.24 -12.27
C GLU A 147 -1.45 6.52 -11.73
N ARG A 148 -1.10 7.43 -12.65
CA ARG A 148 -0.80 8.80 -12.26
C ARG A 148 -2.10 9.29 -11.63
N PRO A 149 -2.10 9.80 -10.38
CA PRO A 149 -3.30 10.42 -9.85
C PRO A 149 -3.76 11.42 -10.90
N ALA A 150 -5.04 11.34 -11.30
CA ALA A 150 -5.60 12.27 -12.26
C ALA A 150 -5.23 13.67 -11.76
N SER A 151 -4.36 14.36 -12.49
CA SER A 151 -4.16 15.78 -12.26
C SER A 151 -5.54 16.38 -12.35
N GLU A 152 -6.02 16.96 -11.25
CA GLU A 152 -7.25 17.74 -11.26
C GLU A 152 -7.22 18.62 -12.51
N PRO A 153 -8.32 18.71 -13.29
CA PRO A 153 -8.33 19.57 -14.45
C PRO A 153 -7.93 20.96 -13.96
N ALA A 154 -6.81 21.47 -14.47
CA ALA A 154 -6.39 22.82 -14.25
C ALA A 154 -7.60 23.68 -14.62
N SER A 155 -8.26 24.24 -13.61
CA SER A 155 -9.32 25.22 -13.76
C SER A 155 -8.65 26.50 -14.27
N GLY A 156 -8.24 26.47 -15.53
CA GLY A 156 -7.82 27.61 -16.32
C GLY A 156 -9.06 28.44 -16.65
N ALA A 157 -9.62 29.10 -15.63
CA ALA A 157 -10.45 30.27 -15.83
C ALA A 157 -9.51 31.48 -15.87
N GLU A 158 -8.76 31.60 -16.97
CA GLU A 158 -8.23 32.91 -17.36
C GLU A 158 -9.42 33.72 -17.89
N SER A 159 -10.11 34.40 -16.96
CA SER A 159 -10.93 35.57 -17.27
C SER A 159 -10.02 36.63 -17.85
N ASN A 160 -9.90 36.68 -19.19
CA ASN A 160 -9.43 37.86 -19.87
C ASN A 160 -10.60 38.49 -20.62
N SER A 161 -11.30 39.38 -19.92
CA SER A 161 -12.29 40.28 -20.49
C SER A 161 -11.56 41.40 -21.23
N GLY A 162 -11.69 41.45 -22.56
CA GLY A 162 -11.22 42.54 -23.41
C GLY A 162 -12.03 42.58 -24.72
N PRO A 163 -12.42 43.75 -25.23
CA PRO A 163 -13.70 43.94 -25.91
C PRO A 163 -13.66 43.60 -27.41
N VAL A 164 -14.82 43.13 -27.88
CA VAL A 164 -15.22 43.00 -29.27
C VAL A 164 -15.17 44.38 -29.95
N ALA A 165 -14.38 44.50 -31.01
CA ALA A 165 -14.47 45.57 -31.99
C ALA A 165 -14.45 44.95 -33.40
N GLU A 166 -15.66 44.66 -33.86
CA GLU A 166 -16.16 44.85 -35.23
C GLU A 166 -15.20 45.54 -36.21
N SER A 167 -14.82 44.83 -37.28
CA SER A 167 -14.56 45.37 -38.63
C SER A 167 -14.18 44.23 -39.61
N ALA A 168 -15.14 43.79 -40.42
CA ALA A 168 -14.85 43.37 -41.80
C ALA A 168 -14.94 44.64 -42.68
N PRO A 169 -14.16 44.80 -43.76
CA PRO A 169 -14.46 44.07 -45.00
C PRO A 169 -13.26 43.69 -45.90
N LEU A 170 -13.51 42.72 -46.80
CA LEU A 170 -13.08 42.57 -48.22
C LEU A 170 -11.59 42.86 -48.55
N ASP A 171 -10.82 42.00 -49.23
CA ASP A 171 -11.08 41.57 -50.61
C ASP A 171 -10.03 40.55 -51.13
N THR A 172 -10.48 39.74 -52.10
CA THR A 172 -9.75 39.11 -53.22
C THR A 172 -8.55 38.18 -52.99
N THR A 173 -8.74 36.86 -53.17
CA THR A 173 -7.95 36.06 -54.15
C THR A 173 -8.75 34.80 -54.50
N ALA A 174 -9.43 34.81 -55.65
CA ALA A 174 -10.01 33.62 -56.26
C ALA A 174 -9.02 33.09 -57.31
N THR A 175 -8.65 31.83 -57.17
CA THR A 175 -7.74 31.08 -58.03
C THR A 175 -8.35 30.87 -59.42
N ALA A 176 -7.62 31.22 -60.47
CA ALA A 176 -7.89 30.84 -61.85
C ALA A 176 -7.47 29.37 -62.09
N THR A 177 -8.29 28.58 -62.80
CA THR A 177 -7.88 27.52 -63.75
C THR A 177 -9.07 27.13 -64.64
N GLU A 178 -9.07 27.70 -65.85
CA GLU A 178 -9.21 27.07 -67.16
C GLU A 178 -9.90 25.68 -67.28
N SER A 179 -10.94 25.59 -68.13
CA SER A 179 -11.00 24.62 -69.24
C SER A 179 -12.25 24.75 -70.12
N ARG A 180 -11.98 24.99 -71.41
CA ARG A 180 -12.74 24.74 -72.64
C ARG A 180 -13.68 25.80 -73.21
#